data_AF-A0AAD8GHV0-F1
#
_entry.id   AF-A0AAD8GHV0-F1
#
_cell.length_a   1.000
_cell.length_b   1.000
_cell.length_c   1.000
_cell.angle_alpha   90.00
_cell.angle_beta   90.00
_cell.angle_gamma   90.00
#
_symmetry.space_group_name_H-M   'P 1'
#
loop_
_entity.id
_entity.type
_entity.pdbx_description
1 polymer ?
#
loop_
_entity_poly.entity_id
_entity_poly.type
_entity_poly.pdbx_seq_one_letter_code
_entity_poly.pdbx_strand_id
1 'polypeptide(L)'
;MNKPPVCLPSNTVLFPKVECASDRVKQFRRLQFPIVLAVRCWNLSSEKKRRLKMAFVQKNPKEEMVAQFLDSAAKGDVARVSSMTSHSDILINESDERGWTALMLGARNGHFDVVKNLLEKGCDRSSVNKSGQTALDIAKFWGHKHIATLLANKSGDRPVYLPSAAEEHENYFCRTFLNRMSEKRTDSEWLKAKQLHSTTVYILFSSLSPLVTSSRDKDQPSKSDVRLCRFGREAVEELLGKPEAILIFLGFEVQKTNVGSLEESVLNGEDGLIAWFALNVDDIPVSKFKLKYPDCCLIQAPMPGLLQLTEEEAGVVAQARSVLAWHSRYSFCPTCGSGTKVGEGGYKRSCLKEDCKSLQGIHNTAYPRVDPVVIMLVIHPDGNQCLLGRKKVFPAGMFSCLAGFIEPGETIEDAVRREVDEESGVKVSHVQYVSCQPWPMPSSLMIGCLTVAVSTEIKVDENEIEEARWFTRQQVAEALGKNSQQPFSVPPRQAIAHQLIKHWVGLNANL
;
A
#
# COMPACT_ATOMS: atom_id res chain seq x y z
N MET A 1 38.99 -40.14 33.20
CA MET A 1 37.98 -41.03 33.82
C MET A 1 36.62 -40.46 33.43
N ASN A 2 35.94 -40.99 32.41
CA ASN A 2 35.15 -42.24 32.38
C ASN A 2 33.81 -42.13 33.14
N LYS A 3 32.72 -42.06 32.33
CA LYS A 3 31.35 -42.62 32.41
C LYS A 3 30.93 -43.45 33.65
N PRO A 4 29.61 -43.68 33.93
CA PRO A 4 28.42 -43.47 33.05
C PRO A 4 27.17 -42.82 33.74
N PRO A 5 26.07 -42.57 33.00
CA PRO A 5 24.72 -42.41 33.54
C PRO A 5 23.99 -43.76 33.71
N VAL A 6 22.96 -43.80 34.58
CA VAL A 6 22.10 -44.99 34.85
C VAL A 6 20.68 -44.75 34.35
N CYS A 7 19.94 -45.83 34.04
CA CYS A 7 18.71 -45.85 33.25
C CYS A 7 17.43 -46.20 34.04
N LEU A 8 16.28 -45.82 33.45
CA LEU A 8 14.95 -46.49 33.50
C LEU A 8 14.12 -46.41 34.81
N PRO A 9 12.79 -46.66 34.79
CA PRO A 9 12.01 -47.36 33.75
C PRO A 9 10.81 -46.63 33.10
N SER A 10 10.35 -47.26 32.03
CA SER A 10 9.24 -46.94 31.13
C SER A 10 7.88 -47.46 31.59
N ASN A 11 6.78 -46.89 31.06
CA ASN A 11 5.55 -47.61 30.81
C ASN A 11 4.95 -47.20 29.45
N THR A 12 4.43 -48.17 28.70
CA THR A 12 4.02 -48.02 27.29
C THR A 12 2.70 -48.75 27.02
N VAL A 13 1.77 -48.11 26.32
CA VAL A 13 0.57 -48.74 25.72
C VAL A 13 0.42 -48.13 24.31
N LEU A 14 0.99 -48.76 23.29
CA LEU A 14 0.36 -49.73 22.36
C LEU A 14 -0.57 -49.10 21.30
N PHE A 15 -0.01 -48.94 20.09
CA PHE A 15 -0.75 -48.97 18.82
C PHE A 15 -0.35 -50.25 18.06
N PRO A 16 -1.28 -51.02 17.48
CA PRO A 16 -0.94 -52.20 16.70
C PRO A 16 -0.63 -51.86 15.23
N LYS A 17 0.53 -52.28 14.75
CA LYS A 17 0.73 -52.73 13.35
C LYS A 17 0.75 -54.26 13.36
N VAL A 18 0.19 -54.89 12.34
CA VAL A 18 0.36 -56.33 12.09
C VAL A 18 1.02 -56.49 10.71
N GLU A 19 2.01 -57.38 10.67
CA GLU A 19 2.89 -57.61 9.53
C GLU A 19 2.28 -58.59 8.50
N CYS A 20 2.94 -58.67 7.34
CA CYS A 20 2.64 -59.66 6.30
C CYS A 20 3.61 -60.85 6.43
N ALA A 21 3.13 -62.09 6.30
CA ALA A 21 3.99 -63.29 6.41
C ALA A 21 3.64 -64.43 5.42
N SER A 22 4.62 -64.73 4.56
CA SER A 22 4.99 -66.02 3.94
C SER A 22 3.95 -67.00 3.34
N ASP A 23 4.12 -67.22 2.03
CA ASP A 23 4.39 -68.50 1.36
C ASP A 23 3.62 -69.81 1.70
N ARG A 24 3.00 -70.36 0.64
CA ARG A 24 3.22 -71.74 0.14
C ARG A 24 2.64 -71.84 -1.30
N VAL A 25 3.40 -72.04 -2.39
CA VAL A 25 4.26 -73.17 -2.84
C VAL A 25 3.51 -74.15 -3.77
N LYS A 26 4.10 -74.39 -4.98
CA LYS A 26 3.75 -75.39 -6.04
C LYS A 26 2.42 -75.13 -6.78
N GLN A 27 2.20 -75.43 -8.07
CA GLN A 27 2.99 -75.98 -9.21
C GLN A 27 2.24 -75.58 -10.52
N PHE A 28 2.65 -75.81 -11.79
CA PHE A 28 3.69 -76.60 -12.48
C PHE A 28 4.01 -76.00 -13.89
N ARG A 29 5.09 -76.49 -14.55
CA ARG A 29 5.42 -76.67 -16.01
C ARG A 29 4.39 -76.23 -17.10
N ARG A 30 4.75 -75.87 -18.36
CA ARG A 30 6.02 -75.86 -19.17
C ARG A 30 5.83 -75.10 -20.52
N LEU A 31 6.95 -74.60 -21.09
CA LEU A 31 7.32 -74.48 -22.53
C LEU A 31 6.50 -73.64 -23.56
N GLN A 32 7.22 -72.65 -24.13
CA GLN A 32 7.37 -72.25 -25.55
C GLN A 32 6.18 -71.80 -26.45
N PHE A 33 6.43 -70.64 -27.09
CA PHE A 33 5.93 -70.01 -28.34
C PHE A 33 5.44 -70.92 -29.50
N PRO A 34 4.77 -70.39 -30.57
CA PRO A 34 4.20 -69.03 -30.79
C PRO A 34 2.75 -68.94 -31.38
N ILE A 35 2.19 -67.73 -31.31
CA ILE A 35 1.21 -67.03 -32.21
C ILE A 35 0.53 -67.82 -33.36
N VAL A 36 -0.83 -67.79 -33.45
CA VAL A 36 -1.67 -67.39 -34.63
C VAL A 36 -3.21 -67.51 -34.34
N LEU A 37 -3.99 -66.75 -35.12
CA LEU A 37 -5.43 -66.42 -35.12
C LEU A 37 -6.53 -67.42 -34.66
N ALA A 38 -7.44 -66.84 -33.85
CA ALA A 38 -8.91 -66.72 -34.05
C ALA A 38 -9.93 -67.90 -33.96
N VAL A 39 -11.11 -67.52 -33.47
CA VAL A 39 -12.45 -68.18 -33.53
C VAL A 39 -12.69 -69.46 -32.70
N ARG A 40 -13.19 -69.30 -31.47
CA ARG A 40 -14.60 -69.62 -31.11
C ARG A 40 -14.91 -69.23 -29.65
N CYS A 41 -16.07 -68.61 -29.44
CA CYS A 41 -16.55 -68.24 -28.11
C CYS A 41 -17.22 -69.44 -27.41
N TRP A 42 -16.88 -69.70 -26.15
CA TRP A 42 -17.82 -69.66 -25.01
C TRP A 42 -17.11 -69.96 -23.68
N ASN A 43 -17.00 -68.91 -22.84
CA ASN A 43 -16.77 -68.86 -21.37
C ASN A 43 -15.75 -67.79 -21.00
N LEU A 44 -16.22 -66.54 -20.81
CA LEU A 44 -15.42 -65.43 -20.30
C LEU A 44 -16.21 -64.59 -19.29
N SER A 45 -15.48 -64.19 -18.23
CA SER A 45 -15.95 -63.47 -17.04
C SER A 45 -16.76 -62.19 -17.31
N SER A 46 -17.55 -61.80 -16.31
CA SER A 46 -18.33 -60.55 -16.16
C SER A 46 -17.61 -59.28 -16.65
N GLU A 47 -16.28 -59.20 -16.55
CA GLU A 47 -15.50 -58.06 -17.04
C GLU A 47 -15.47 -57.94 -18.56
N LYS A 48 -15.55 -59.04 -19.32
CA LYS A 48 -15.71 -58.97 -20.78
C LYS A 48 -17.14 -58.64 -21.21
N LYS A 49 -18.17 -58.95 -20.41
CA LYS A 49 -19.51 -58.35 -20.62
C LYS A 49 -19.49 -56.83 -20.39
N ARG A 50 -18.65 -56.34 -19.46
CA ARG A 50 -18.41 -54.90 -19.25
C ARG A 50 -17.65 -54.26 -20.43
N ARG A 51 -16.61 -54.91 -20.95
CA ARG A 51 -15.85 -54.43 -22.13
C ARG A 51 -16.59 -54.55 -23.47
N LEU A 52 -17.48 -55.54 -23.67
CA LEU A 52 -18.32 -55.60 -24.87
C LEU A 52 -19.54 -54.67 -24.84
N LYS A 53 -19.92 -54.12 -23.67
CA LYS A 53 -20.82 -52.96 -23.59
C LYS A 53 -20.13 -51.61 -23.87
N MET A 54 -18.80 -51.59 -24.06
CA MET A 54 -18.05 -50.45 -24.61
C MET A 54 -17.83 -50.59 -26.12
N ALA A 55 -18.87 -51.02 -26.84
CA ALA A 55 -18.94 -50.92 -28.30
C ALA A 55 -19.80 -49.71 -28.66
N PHE A 56 -19.17 -48.67 -29.21
CA PHE A 56 -19.81 -47.53 -29.89
C PHE A 56 -21.09 -46.97 -29.23
N VAL A 57 -20.95 -46.42 -28.02
CA VAL A 57 -21.65 -45.15 -27.79
C VAL A 57 -20.86 -44.11 -28.58
N GLN A 58 -21.39 -43.65 -29.71
CA GLN A 58 -20.97 -42.36 -30.24
C GLN A 58 -21.34 -41.34 -29.17
N LYS A 59 -20.36 -40.92 -28.35
CA LYS A 59 -20.59 -39.81 -27.42
C LYS A 59 -21.05 -38.64 -28.25
N ASN A 60 -22.14 -38.02 -27.84
CA ASN A 60 -22.67 -36.85 -28.52
C ASN A 60 -21.53 -35.80 -28.55
N PRO A 61 -21.22 -35.15 -29.68
CA PRO A 61 -20.18 -34.11 -29.72
C PRO A 61 -20.37 -33.03 -28.63
N LYS A 62 -21.63 -32.78 -28.21
CA LYS A 62 -21.95 -31.93 -27.06
C LYS A 62 -21.44 -32.51 -25.72
N GLU A 63 -21.65 -33.80 -25.45
CA GLU A 63 -21.19 -34.46 -24.22
C GLU A 63 -19.67 -34.47 -24.08
N GLU A 64 -18.95 -34.66 -25.19
CA GLU A 64 -17.48 -34.60 -25.20
C GLU A 64 -16.98 -33.17 -24.94
N MET A 65 -17.62 -32.17 -25.54
CA MET A 65 -17.31 -30.75 -25.31
C MET A 65 -17.56 -30.33 -23.85
N VAL A 66 -18.69 -30.76 -23.25
CA VAL A 66 -18.98 -30.55 -21.83
C VAL A 66 -17.94 -31.25 -20.95
N ALA A 67 -17.59 -32.51 -21.24
CA ALA A 67 -16.57 -33.24 -20.47
C ALA A 67 -15.20 -32.53 -20.50
N GLN A 68 -14.77 -32.02 -21.66
CA GLN A 68 -13.53 -31.24 -21.77
C GLN A 68 -13.60 -29.90 -21.02
N PHE A 69 -14.75 -29.23 -21.02
CA PHE A 69 -14.95 -27.98 -20.28
C PHE A 69 -14.85 -28.20 -18.77
N LEU A 70 -15.54 -29.21 -18.25
CA LEU A 70 -15.52 -29.59 -16.83
C LEU A 70 -14.13 -30.04 -16.37
N ASP A 71 -13.40 -30.81 -17.17
CA ASP A 71 -12.01 -31.22 -16.90
C ASP A 71 -11.05 -30.02 -16.86
N SER A 72 -11.22 -29.04 -17.76
CA SER A 72 -10.44 -27.80 -17.77
C SER A 72 -10.65 -26.97 -16.50
N ALA A 73 -11.91 -26.83 -16.07
CA ALA A 73 -12.27 -26.16 -14.82
C ALA A 73 -11.76 -26.90 -13.57
N ALA A 74 -11.79 -28.24 -13.57
CA ALA A 74 -11.24 -29.06 -12.49
C ALA A 74 -9.70 -28.97 -12.37
N LYS A 75 -9.00 -28.70 -13.48
CA LYS A 75 -7.53 -28.54 -13.52
C LYS A 75 -7.04 -27.12 -13.22
N GLY A 76 -7.92 -26.12 -13.25
CA GLY A 76 -7.55 -24.72 -13.06
C GLY A 76 -7.12 -24.01 -14.35
N ASP A 77 -7.39 -24.58 -15.53
CA ASP A 77 -7.00 -24.00 -16.82
C ASP A 77 -7.95 -22.86 -17.24
N VAL A 78 -7.72 -21.67 -16.66
CA VAL A 78 -8.48 -20.45 -16.93
C VAL A 78 -8.46 -20.06 -18.40
N ALA A 79 -7.32 -20.23 -19.08
CA ALA A 79 -7.17 -19.87 -20.48
C ALA A 79 -8.09 -20.73 -21.38
N ARG A 80 -8.12 -22.05 -21.14
CA ARG A 80 -8.99 -22.97 -21.87
C ARG A 80 -10.48 -22.76 -21.51
N VAL A 81 -10.81 -22.55 -20.23
CA VAL A 81 -12.18 -22.22 -19.79
C VAL A 81 -12.68 -20.92 -20.45
N SER A 82 -11.88 -19.84 -20.42
CA SER A 82 -12.23 -18.55 -21.02
C SER A 82 -12.30 -18.61 -22.55
N SER A 83 -11.45 -19.43 -23.19
CA SER A 83 -11.54 -19.71 -24.62
C SER A 83 -12.83 -20.47 -24.98
N MET A 84 -13.18 -21.52 -24.24
CA MET A 84 -14.36 -22.35 -24.53
C MET A 84 -15.67 -21.57 -24.31
N THR A 85 -15.79 -20.83 -23.21
CA THR A 85 -16.97 -19.97 -22.95
C THR A 85 -17.15 -18.92 -24.05
N SER A 86 -16.08 -18.26 -24.48
CA SER A 86 -16.16 -17.22 -25.53
C SER A 86 -16.53 -17.74 -26.93
N HIS A 87 -16.52 -19.07 -27.14
CA HIS A 87 -17.02 -19.71 -28.37
C HIS A 87 -18.39 -20.38 -28.18
N SER A 88 -18.81 -20.67 -26.94
CA SER A 88 -20.10 -21.29 -26.65
C SER A 88 -20.55 -21.02 -25.21
N ASP A 89 -21.38 -19.99 -25.02
CA ASP A 89 -21.97 -19.66 -23.71
C ASP A 89 -22.89 -20.76 -23.15
N ILE A 90 -23.35 -21.69 -24.01
CA ILE A 90 -24.19 -22.84 -23.64
C ILE A 90 -23.50 -23.72 -22.59
N LEU A 91 -22.16 -23.81 -22.61
CA LEU A 91 -21.39 -24.67 -21.71
C LEU A 91 -21.40 -24.22 -20.24
N ILE A 92 -21.69 -22.95 -19.96
CA ILE A 92 -21.45 -22.29 -18.67
C ILE A 92 -22.15 -22.99 -17.48
N ASN A 93 -23.37 -23.50 -17.72
CA ASN A 93 -24.21 -24.16 -16.69
C ASN A 93 -24.39 -25.67 -16.92
N GLU A 94 -23.67 -26.26 -17.89
CA GLU A 94 -23.71 -27.70 -18.13
C GLU A 94 -23.04 -28.47 -16.98
N SER A 95 -23.45 -29.72 -16.78
CA SER A 95 -22.97 -30.55 -15.66
C SER A 95 -22.75 -32.00 -16.07
N ASP A 96 -21.95 -32.72 -15.27
CA ASP A 96 -21.70 -34.15 -15.46
C ASP A 96 -22.90 -35.03 -15.06
N GLU A 97 -22.78 -36.36 -15.23
CA GLU A 97 -23.78 -37.35 -14.80
C GLU A 97 -24.13 -37.28 -13.28
N ARG A 98 -23.37 -36.54 -12.48
CA ARG A 98 -23.55 -36.35 -11.03
C ARG A 98 -24.05 -34.94 -10.67
N GLY A 99 -24.29 -34.08 -11.66
CA GLY A 99 -24.72 -32.69 -11.48
C GLY A 99 -23.60 -31.73 -11.09
N TRP A 100 -22.33 -32.07 -11.35
CA TRP A 100 -21.20 -31.16 -11.09
C TRP A 100 -21.00 -30.20 -12.26
N THR A 101 -21.17 -28.91 -12.00
CA THR A 101 -20.85 -27.83 -12.95
C THR A 101 -19.37 -27.42 -12.87
N ALA A 102 -18.90 -26.67 -13.87
CA ALA A 102 -17.55 -26.09 -13.87
C ALA A 102 -17.28 -25.24 -12.60
N LEU A 103 -18.30 -24.50 -12.14
CA LEU A 103 -18.23 -23.68 -10.93
C LEU A 103 -17.99 -24.52 -9.67
N MET A 104 -18.67 -25.66 -9.55
CA MET A 104 -18.49 -26.60 -8.43
C MET A 104 -17.11 -27.27 -8.44
N LEU A 105 -16.59 -27.60 -9.62
CA LEU A 105 -15.27 -28.23 -9.78
C LEU A 105 -14.13 -27.26 -9.44
N GLY A 106 -14.22 -26.01 -9.92
CA GLY A 106 -13.29 -24.95 -9.52
C GLY A 106 -13.35 -24.68 -8.01
N ALA A 107 -14.57 -24.63 -7.45
CA ALA A 107 -14.78 -24.40 -6.01
C ALA A 107 -14.28 -25.53 -5.11
N ARG A 108 -14.32 -26.78 -5.57
CA ARG A 108 -13.78 -27.95 -4.85
C ARG A 108 -12.25 -27.93 -4.81
N ASN A 109 -11.62 -27.61 -5.93
CA ASN A 109 -10.19 -27.77 -6.11
C ASN A 109 -9.37 -26.51 -5.75
N GLY A 110 -10.04 -25.41 -5.36
CA GLY A 110 -9.37 -24.17 -4.93
C GLY A 110 -9.01 -23.22 -6.06
N HIS A 111 -9.58 -23.40 -7.26
CA HIS A 111 -9.23 -22.62 -8.45
C HIS A 111 -9.98 -21.29 -8.51
N PHE A 112 -9.52 -20.31 -7.72
CA PHE A 112 -10.16 -19.00 -7.57
C PHE A 112 -10.39 -18.29 -8.91
N ASP A 113 -9.39 -18.25 -9.80
CA ASP A 113 -9.49 -17.54 -11.07
C ASP A 113 -10.48 -18.19 -12.06
N VAL A 114 -10.62 -19.52 -12.01
CA VAL A 114 -11.66 -20.25 -12.77
C VAL A 114 -13.05 -19.87 -12.23
N VAL A 115 -13.23 -19.88 -10.90
CA VAL A 115 -14.51 -19.47 -10.28
C VAL A 115 -14.84 -18.02 -10.62
N LYS A 116 -13.87 -17.11 -10.55
CA LYS A 116 -14.03 -15.70 -10.92
C LYS A 116 -14.45 -15.54 -12.39
N ASN A 117 -13.74 -16.17 -13.33
CA ASN A 117 -14.03 -16.09 -14.76
C ASN A 117 -15.45 -16.60 -15.09
N LEU A 118 -15.88 -17.72 -14.48
CA LEU A 118 -17.23 -18.26 -14.65
C LEU A 118 -18.31 -17.32 -14.10
N LEU A 119 -18.07 -16.67 -12.95
CA LEU A 119 -18.99 -15.69 -12.37
C LEU A 119 -19.11 -14.42 -13.23
N GLU A 120 -17.99 -13.93 -13.78
CA GLU A 120 -17.97 -12.80 -14.72
C GLU A 120 -18.73 -13.11 -16.02
N LYS A 121 -18.77 -14.39 -16.43
CA LYS A 121 -19.58 -14.90 -17.54
C LYS A 121 -21.04 -15.21 -17.16
N GLY A 122 -21.47 -14.94 -15.92
CA GLY A 122 -22.86 -15.07 -15.50
C GLY A 122 -23.35 -16.49 -15.19
N CYS A 123 -22.47 -17.40 -14.76
CA CYS A 123 -22.88 -18.75 -14.37
C CYS A 123 -23.90 -18.76 -13.21
N ASP A 124 -24.79 -19.75 -13.21
CA ASP A 124 -25.74 -19.96 -12.12
C ASP A 124 -25.05 -20.46 -10.85
N ARG A 125 -25.24 -19.69 -9.79
CA ARG A 125 -24.66 -19.90 -8.45
C ARG A 125 -25.56 -20.76 -7.57
N SER A 126 -26.82 -20.96 -7.96
CA SER A 126 -27.86 -21.68 -7.22
C SER A 126 -27.99 -23.15 -7.61
N SER A 127 -27.44 -23.55 -8.76
CA SER A 127 -27.30 -24.94 -9.18
C SER A 127 -26.72 -25.84 -8.08
N VAL A 128 -27.32 -27.03 -7.93
CA VAL A 128 -26.93 -28.05 -6.94
C VAL A 128 -26.60 -29.37 -7.62
N ASN A 129 -25.61 -30.09 -7.09
CA ASN A 129 -25.28 -31.43 -7.55
C ASN A 129 -26.32 -32.47 -7.03
N LYS A 130 -26.19 -33.75 -7.43
CA LYS A 130 -27.09 -34.83 -6.94
C LYS A 130 -27.02 -35.09 -5.42
N SER A 131 -26.08 -34.48 -4.71
CA SER A 131 -25.99 -34.50 -3.24
C SER A 131 -26.59 -33.26 -2.58
N GLY A 132 -27.26 -32.38 -3.36
CA GLY A 132 -27.89 -31.16 -2.88
C GLY A 132 -26.94 -30.01 -2.55
N GLN A 133 -25.67 -30.09 -2.97
CA GLN A 133 -24.65 -29.11 -2.63
C GLN A 133 -24.49 -28.06 -3.72
N THR A 134 -24.48 -26.77 -3.34
CA THR A 134 -24.07 -25.67 -4.22
C THR A 134 -22.53 -25.58 -4.28
N ALA A 135 -22.00 -24.80 -5.23
CA ALA A 135 -20.58 -24.46 -5.26
C ALA A 135 -20.10 -23.78 -3.96
N LEU A 136 -20.96 -23.02 -3.28
CA LEU A 136 -20.65 -22.36 -2.00
C LEU A 136 -20.49 -23.39 -0.86
N ASP A 137 -21.37 -24.39 -0.80
CA ASP A 137 -21.30 -25.43 0.22
C ASP A 137 -20.05 -26.29 0.04
N ILE A 138 -19.69 -26.57 -1.21
CA ILE A 138 -18.45 -27.25 -1.60
C ILE A 138 -17.24 -26.41 -1.16
N ALA A 139 -17.18 -25.12 -1.49
CA ALA A 139 -16.07 -24.24 -1.09
C ALA A 139 -15.89 -24.18 0.43
N LYS A 140 -17.00 -24.10 1.19
CA LYS A 140 -16.98 -24.14 2.67
C LYS A 140 -16.48 -25.48 3.20
N PHE A 141 -16.98 -26.60 2.68
CA PHE A 141 -16.60 -27.95 3.10
C PHE A 141 -15.11 -28.24 2.89
N TRP A 142 -14.54 -27.79 1.77
CA TRP A 142 -13.11 -27.95 1.46
C TRP A 142 -12.21 -26.84 2.05
N GLY A 143 -12.77 -25.88 2.80
CA GLY A 143 -12.01 -24.84 3.51
C GLY A 143 -11.53 -23.65 2.67
N HIS A 144 -11.97 -23.53 1.41
CA HIS A 144 -11.56 -22.49 0.46
C HIS A 144 -12.24 -21.15 0.75
N LYS A 145 -11.86 -20.50 1.87
CA LYS A 145 -12.49 -19.28 2.41
C LYS A 145 -12.67 -18.17 1.36
N HIS A 146 -11.64 -17.90 0.56
CA HIS A 146 -11.63 -16.87 -0.48
C HIS A 146 -12.65 -17.15 -1.60
N ILE A 147 -12.81 -18.40 -2.01
CA ILE A 147 -13.87 -18.83 -2.95
C ILE A 147 -15.26 -18.77 -2.28
N ALA A 148 -15.38 -19.19 -1.02
CA ALA A 148 -16.65 -19.15 -0.29
C ALA A 148 -17.17 -17.70 -0.14
N THR A 149 -16.29 -16.73 0.15
CA THR A 149 -16.64 -15.31 0.15
C THR A 149 -17.07 -14.83 -1.23
N LEU A 150 -16.30 -15.15 -2.29
CA LEU A 150 -16.64 -14.81 -3.67
C LEU A 150 -18.00 -15.37 -4.09
N LEU A 151 -18.33 -16.60 -3.68
CA LEU A 151 -19.58 -17.30 -3.97
C LEU A 151 -20.78 -16.86 -3.10
N ALA A 152 -20.56 -16.23 -1.95
CA ALA A 152 -21.63 -15.73 -1.09
C ALA A 152 -22.34 -14.46 -1.64
N ASN A 153 -21.62 -13.60 -2.36
CA ASN A 153 -22.14 -12.30 -2.83
C ASN A 153 -23.11 -12.46 -4.02
N LYS A 154 -24.43 -12.40 -3.75
CA LYS A 154 -25.47 -12.39 -4.81
C LYS A 154 -25.48 -11.07 -5.57
N SER A 155 -25.86 -11.14 -6.85
CA SER A 155 -25.60 -10.15 -7.90
C SER A 155 -26.02 -8.71 -7.60
N GLY A 156 -25.09 -7.77 -7.78
CA GLY A 156 -25.32 -6.32 -7.70
C GLY A 156 -24.00 -5.56 -7.71
N ASP A 157 -23.11 -5.95 -6.80
CA ASP A 157 -21.75 -5.42 -6.76
C ASP A 157 -20.82 -6.13 -7.74
N ARG A 158 -19.97 -5.34 -8.40
CA ARG A 158 -18.73 -5.80 -9.02
C ARG A 158 -17.89 -6.54 -7.97
N PRO A 159 -16.97 -7.46 -8.35
CA PRO A 159 -16.04 -8.04 -7.38
C PRO A 159 -15.39 -6.93 -6.56
N VAL A 160 -15.53 -7.03 -5.23
CA VAL A 160 -15.09 -6.01 -4.27
C VAL A 160 -13.57 -5.96 -4.29
N TYR A 161 -13.04 -5.10 -5.18
CA TYR A 161 -11.90 -4.27 -4.83
C TYR A 161 -12.19 -3.62 -3.47
N LEU A 162 -11.16 -3.50 -2.62
CA LEU A 162 -11.22 -2.92 -1.26
C LEU A 162 -12.32 -1.84 -1.18
N PRO A 163 -13.29 -1.95 -0.25
CA PRO A 163 -14.54 -1.22 -0.33
C PRO A 163 -14.30 0.27 -0.60
N SER A 164 -14.83 0.75 -1.72
CA SER A 164 -14.71 2.13 -2.25
C SER A 164 -15.43 3.18 -1.37
N ALA A 165 -15.64 2.87 -0.10
CA ALA A 165 -16.24 3.69 0.94
C ALA A 165 -15.39 3.69 2.24
N ALA A 166 -14.16 3.17 2.20
CA ALA A 166 -13.10 3.90 2.88
C ALA A 166 -12.94 5.21 2.11
N GLU A 167 -13.56 6.29 2.60
CA GLU A 167 -13.23 7.63 2.10
C GLU A 167 -11.72 7.82 2.31
N GLU A 168 -10.94 7.85 1.24
CA GLU A 168 -9.50 8.11 1.35
C GLU A 168 -9.31 9.51 1.92
N HIS A 169 -9.04 9.58 3.23
CA HIS A 169 -8.83 10.81 3.96
C HIS A 169 -7.45 11.39 3.58
N GLU A 170 -7.38 12.00 2.40
CA GLU A 170 -6.20 12.69 1.90
C GLU A 170 -5.87 13.89 2.79
N ASN A 171 -4.88 13.72 3.67
CA ASN A 171 -4.36 14.81 4.47
C ASN A 171 -3.58 15.83 3.62
N TYR A 172 -3.40 17.03 4.19
CA TYR A 172 -2.49 18.03 3.66
C TYR A 172 -1.08 17.44 3.49
N PHE A 173 -0.30 17.93 2.52
CA PHE A 173 0.98 17.34 2.05
C PHE A 173 0.91 15.98 1.32
N CYS A 174 -0.24 15.29 1.27
CA CYS A 174 -0.37 14.05 0.48
C CYS A 174 -0.59 14.31 -1.02
N ARG A 175 -1.45 15.29 -1.35
CA ARG A 175 -1.85 15.61 -2.73
C ARG A 175 -0.70 16.18 -3.54
N THR A 176 -0.57 15.73 -4.78
CA THR A 176 0.38 16.29 -5.75
C THR A 176 -0.16 16.13 -7.17
N PHE A 177 0.07 17.12 -8.03
CA PHE A 177 -0.20 17.03 -9.47
C PHE A 177 0.96 16.41 -10.27
N LEU A 178 2.02 15.93 -9.58
CA LEU A 178 3.21 15.36 -10.21
C LEU A 178 3.21 13.82 -10.19
N ASN A 179 3.44 13.19 -11.34
CA ASN A 179 3.91 11.81 -11.38
C ASN A 179 5.43 11.80 -11.15
N ARG A 180 5.89 11.08 -10.13
CA ARG A 180 7.29 11.08 -9.65
C ARG A 180 8.30 10.41 -10.59
N MET A 181 7.87 9.59 -11.55
CA MET A 181 8.67 8.91 -12.58
C MET A 181 10.08 8.47 -12.11
N SER A 182 10.11 7.57 -11.12
CA SER A 182 11.37 7.15 -10.49
C SER A 182 12.36 6.48 -11.47
N GLU A 183 11.87 5.83 -12.51
CA GLU A 183 12.65 5.20 -13.57
C GLU A 183 13.46 6.21 -14.40
N LYS A 184 13.02 7.47 -14.48
CA LYS A 184 13.75 8.54 -15.18
C LYS A 184 14.90 9.14 -14.36
N ARG A 185 15.02 8.80 -13.08
CA ARG A 185 16.07 9.34 -12.20
C ARG A 185 17.48 8.89 -12.58
N THR A 186 17.63 7.69 -13.12
CA THR A 186 18.91 7.15 -13.60
C THR A 186 19.30 7.67 -15.00
N ASP A 187 18.33 8.16 -15.77
CA ASP A 187 18.49 8.61 -17.15
C ASP A 187 19.12 10.01 -17.19
N SER A 188 20.45 10.04 -17.12
CA SER A 188 21.23 11.28 -17.02
C SER A 188 21.20 12.13 -18.29
N GLU A 189 20.90 11.55 -19.45
CA GLU A 189 20.78 12.26 -20.71
C GLU A 189 19.40 12.92 -20.82
N TRP A 190 18.31 12.18 -20.54
CA TRP A 190 16.96 12.74 -20.48
C TRP A 190 16.83 13.82 -19.41
N LEU A 191 17.43 13.64 -18.22
CA LEU A 191 17.42 14.66 -17.17
C LEU A 191 18.13 15.96 -17.61
N LYS A 192 19.25 15.87 -18.32
CA LYS A 192 19.94 17.05 -18.89
C LYS A 192 19.12 17.70 -20.00
N ALA A 193 18.55 16.91 -20.91
CA ALA A 193 17.67 17.41 -21.96
C ALA A 193 16.47 18.17 -21.36
N LYS A 194 15.83 17.61 -20.32
CA LYS A 194 14.74 18.27 -19.60
C LYS A 194 15.18 19.51 -18.83
N GLN A 195 16.37 19.54 -18.22
CA GLN A 195 16.88 20.77 -17.59
C GLN A 195 17.01 21.93 -18.60
N LEU A 196 17.36 21.63 -19.84
CA LEU A 196 17.52 22.61 -20.92
C LEU A 196 16.21 22.95 -21.66
N HIS A 197 15.13 22.23 -21.40
CA HIS A 197 13.83 22.37 -22.08
C HIS A 197 13.07 23.62 -21.63
N SER A 198 12.40 24.30 -22.57
CA SER A 198 11.70 25.58 -22.33
C SER A 198 10.51 25.47 -21.38
N THR A 199 9.77 24.35 -21.43
CA THR A 199 8.59 24.11 -20.59
C THR A 199 8.92 23.64 -19.15
N THR A 200 10.18 23.37 -18.84
CA THR A 200 10.57 22.82 -17.53
C THR A 200 10.39 23.83 -16.41
N VAL A 201 9.76 23.41 -15.32
CA VAL A 201 9.47 24.24 -14.15
C VAL A 201 10.48 23.98 -13.04
N TYR A 202 11.03 25.07 -12.52
CA TYR A 202 11.90 25.09 -11.36
C TYR A 202 11.20 25.76 -10.18
N ILE A 203 11.27 25.15 -9.01
CA ILE A 203 10.93 25.78 -7.72
C ILE A 203 12.22 25.96 -6.91
N LEU A 204 12.38 27.17 -6.36
CA LEU A 204 13.61 27.55 -5.66
C LEU A 204 13.43 27.47 -4.15
N PHE A 205 14.47 26.97 -3.47
CA PHE A 205 14.55 26.88 -2.02
C PHE A 205 15.78 27.62 -1.51
N SER A 206 15.62 28.34 -0.40
CA SER A 206 16.75 28.85 0.40
C SER A 206 16.49 28.45 1.85
N SER A 207 17.48 27.81 2.46
CA SER A 207 17.50 27.34 3.86
C SER A 207 16.29 26.47 4.18
N LEU A 208 15.94 25.59 3.22
CA LEU A 208 14.77 24.70 3.24
C LEU A 208 13.41 25.42 3.25
N SER A 209 13.35 26.74 3.00
CA SER A 209 12.11 27.48 2.74
C SER A 209 11.90 27.69 1.24
N PRO A 210 10.72 27.40 0.69
CA PRO A 210 10.41 27.66 -0.72
C PRO A 210 10.22 29.16 -0.97
N LEU A 211 10.51 29.60 -2.20
CA LEU A 211 10.09 30.91 -2.70
C LEU A 211 8.60 30.87 -3.07
N VAL A 212 7.84 31.84 -2.56
CA VAL A 212 6.40 31.99 -2.76
C VAL A 212 6.02 33.42 -3.12
N THR A 213 4.99 33.58 -3.95
CA THR A 213 4.27 34.85 -4.11
C THR A 213 3.08 34.88 -3.17
N SER A 214 2.63 36.09 -2.83
CA SER A 214 1.35 36.32 -2.15
C SER A 214 0.56 37.33 -2.97
N SER A 215 -0.46 36.86 -3.69
CA SER A 215 -1.48 37.77 -4.19
C SER A 215 -2.32 38.23 -2.99
N ARG A 216 -2.57 39.53 -2.89
CA ARG A 216 -3.63 40.06 -2.01
C ARG A 216 -4.87 40.29 -2.86
N ASP A 217 -5.62 39.21 -3.08
CA ASP A 217 -6.94 39.34 -3.68
C ASP A 217 -7.82 40.21 -2.76
N LYS A 218 -8.30 41.34 -3.28
CA LYS A 218 -9.03 42.34 -2.50
C LYS A 218 -10.45 41.89 -2.18
N ASP A 219 -10.98 40.92 -2.93
CA ASP A 219 -12.40 40.56 -2.88
C ASP A 219 -12.67 39.33 -1.98
N GLN A 220 -11.65 38.55 -1.58
CA GLN A 220 -11.82 37.38 -0.68
C GLN A 220 -10.70 37.21 0.36
N PRO A 221 -10.69 37.98 1.47
CA PRO A 221 -9.62 37.96 2.49
C PRO A 221 -9.53 36.69 3.37
N SER A 222 -10.25 35.61 3.06
CA SER A 222 -10.37 34.41 3.91
C SER A 222 -9.60 33.17 3.42
N LYS A 223 -8.95 33.25 2.26
CA LYS A 223 -8.15 32.17 1.67
C LYS A 223 -6.73 32.69 1.46
N SER A 224 -5.73 32.04 2.05
CA SER A 224 -4.32 32.42 1.83
C SER A 224 -3.93 32.07 0.39
N ASP A 225 -3.82 33.06 -0.48
CA ASP A 225 -3.37 32.88 -1.87
C ASP A 225 -1.84 32.93 -1.97
N VAL A 226 -1.19 32.14 -1.11
CA VAL A 226 0.26 31.91 -1.13
C VAL A 226 0.53 30.80 -2.14
N ARG A 227 1.31 31.12 -3.18
CA ARG A 227 1.60 30.22 -4.30
C ARG A 227 3.10 30.05 -4.47
N LEU A 228 3.53 28.89 -4.96
CA LEU A 228 4.93 28.68 -5.33
C LEU A 228 5.37 29.63 -6.46
N CYS A 229 6.52 30.29 -6.29
CA CYS A 229 7.20 30.95 -7.40
C CYS A 229 7.72 29.87 -8.36
N ARG A 230 7.19 29.84 -9.58
CA ARG A 230 7.56 28.91 -10.66
C ARG A 230 8.47 29.63 -11.65
N PHE A 231 9.62 29.03 -11.94
CA PHE A 231 10.65 29.62 -12.80
C PHE A 231 10.92 28.73 -14.02
N GLY A 232 11.09 29.33 -15.20
CA GLY A 232 11.61 28.65 -16.38
C GLY A 232 13.15 28.63 -16.39
N ARG A 233 13.73 27.92 -17.37
CA ARG A 233 15.20 27.78 -17.55
C ARG A 233 15.96 29.12 -17.44
N GLU A 234 15.54 30.14 -18.18
CA GLU A 234 16.25 31.43 -18.28
C GLU A 234 16.44 32.13 -16.93
N ALA A 235 15.52 31.90 -15.99
CA ALA A 235 15.60 32.46 -14.64
C ALA A 235 16.67 31.75 -13.76
N VAL A 236 17.02 30.51 -14.10
CA VAL A 236 17.84 29.62 -13.26
C VAL A 236 19.18 29.20 -13.89
N GLU A 237 19.47 29.59 -15.13
CA GLU A 237 20.66 29.13 -15.87
C GLU A 237 21.99 29.46 -15.16
N GLU A 238 22.13 30.67 -14.62
CA GLU A 238 23.28 31.09 -13.79
C GLU A 238 23.43 30.28 -12.48
N LEU A 239 22.35 29.65 -12.02
CA LEU A 239 22.27 28.91 -10.76
C LEU A 239 22.72 27.47 -10.96
N LEU A 240 22.28 26.85 -12.05
CA LEU A 240 22.57 25.46 -12.41
C LEU A 240 24.07 25.22 -12.67
N GLY A 241 24.81 26.25 -13.07
CA GLY A 241 26.26 26.17 -13.29
C GLY A 241 27.12 26.14 -12.02
N LYS A 242 26.53 26.24 -10.81
CA LYS A 242 27.29 26.28 -9.55
C LYS A 242 27.57 24.87 -8.99
N PRO A 243 28.78 24.58 -8.49
CA PRO A 243 29.13 23.25 -7.99
C PRO A 243 28.39 22.86 -6.69
N GLU A 244 28.00 23.85 -5.88
CA GLU A 244 27.22 23.66 -4.63
C GLU A 244 25.70 23.46 -4.90
N ALA A 245 25.25 23.67 -6.15
CA ALA A 245 23.82 23.67 -6.48
C ALA A 245 23.22 22.25 -6.39
N ILE A 246 22.30 22.07 -5.43
CA ILE A 246 21.56 20.83 -5.25
C ILE A 246 20.27 20.89 -6.06
N LEU A 247 20.24 20.13 -7.16
CA LEU A 247 19.08 19.97 -8.04
C LEU A 247 18.41 18.60 -7.83
N ILE A 248 17.09 18.59 -7.66
CA ILE A 248 16.27 17.39 -7.46
C ILE A 248 15.16 17.35 -8.49
N PHE A 249 15.01 16.23 -9.19
CA PHE A 249 13.88 15.96 -10.08
C PHE A 249 12.63 15.59 -9.26
N LEU A 250 11.52 16.31 -9.43
CA LEU A 250 10.30 16.07 -8.64
C LEU A 250 9.34 15.12 -9.35
N GLY A 251 9.25 15.21 -10.68
CA GLY A 251 8.33 14.45 -11.51
C GLY A 251 7.94 15.21 -12.79
N PHE A 252 6.85 14.79 -13.42
CA PHE A 252 6.17 15.57 -14.46
C PHE A 252 4.74 15.97 -14.05
N GLU A 253 4.19 17.04 -14.61
CA GLU A 253 2.76 17.38 -14.44
C GLU A 253 1.85 16.34 -15.11
N VAL A 254 0.95 15.75 -14.34
CA VAL A 254 -0.09 14.87 -14.88
C VAL A 254 -1.06 15.70 -15.71
N GLN A 255 -0.88 15.69 -17.03
CA GLN A 255 -1.79 16.36 -17.95
C GLN A 255 -3.22 15.78 -17.76
N LYS A 256 -4.17 16.64 -17.41
CA LYS A 256 -5.60 16.30 -17.50
C LYS A 256 -5.93 16.19 -18.98
N THR A 257 -6.12 14.95 -19.45
CA THR A 257 -6.27 14.62 -20.87
C THR A 257 -7.45 15.35 -21.53
N ASN A 258 -7.18 16.45 -22.23
CA ASN A 258 -7.99 16.85 -23.37
C ASN A 258 -7.62 15.92 -24.53
N VAL A 259 -8.58 15.10 -24.97
CA VAL A 259 -8.39 13.97 -25.91
C VAL A 259 -8.10 14.43 -27.36
N GLY A 260 -7.64 15.67 -27.57
CA GLY A 260 -7.46 16.29 -28.89
C GLY A 260 -6.03 16.65 -29.29
N SER A 261 -5.05 16.64 -28.37
CA SER A 261 -3.70 17.20 -28.63
C SER A 261 -2.54 16.19 -28.54
N LEU A 262 -2.85 14.88 -28.40
CA LEU A 262 -1.82 13.84 -28.29
C LEU A 262 -1.25 13.38 -29.64
N GLU A 263 -1.97 13.59 -30.75
CA GLU A 263 -1.53 13.10 -32.07
C GLU A 263 -0.43 13.95 -32.73
N GLU A 264 -0.31 15.24 -32.37
CA GLU A 264 0.68 16.15 -32.97
C GLU A 264 2.06 16.13 -32.27
N SER A 265 2.10 15.85 -30.96
CA SER A 265 3.35 15.91 -30.17
C SER A 265 4.33 14.76 -30.47
N VAL A 266 3.80 13.56 -30.73
CA VAL A 266 4.60 12.34 -30.99
C VAL A 266 5.47 12.46 -32.26
N LEU A 267 5.07 13.31 -33.22
CA LEU A 267 5.76 13.49 -34.50
C LEU A 267 7.11 14.22 -34.40
N ASN A 268 7.35 14.99 -33.33
CA ASN A 268 8.57 15.79 -33.14
C ASN A 268 9.59 15.17 -32.17
N GLY A 269 9.31 14.00 -31.59
CA GLY A 269 10.17 13.37 -30.58
C GLY A 269 10.15 14.05 -29.20
N GLU A 270 9.32 15.07 -29.01
CA GLU A 270 9.05 15.66 -27.70
C GLU A 270 7.99 14.82 -26.98
N ASP A 271 8.32 14.30 -25.80
CA ASP A 271 7.41 13.48 -24.98
C ASP A 271 6.20 14.25 -24.39
N GLY A 272 6.11 15.57 -24.64
CA GLY A 272 5.07 16.45 -24.10
C GLY A 272 5.13 16.68 -22.58
N LEU A 273 6.09 16.07 -21.87
CA LEU A 273 6.12 16.07 -20.40
C LEU A 273 6.72 17.36 -19.85
N ILE A 274 5.94 18.07 -19.04
CA ILE A 274 6.37 19.24 -18.26
C ILE A 274 7.10 18.73 -17.02
N ALA A 275 8.43 18.71 -17.07
CA ALA A 275 9.28 18.26 -15.97
C ALA A 275 9.37 19.33 -14.87
N TRP A 276 9.41 18.89 -13.61
CA TRP A 276 9.56 19.74 -12.43
C TRP A 276 10.84 19.43 -11.67
N PHE A 277 11.54 20.48 -11.22
CA PHE A 277 12.74 20.36 -10.40
C PHE A 277 12.69 21.30 -9.18
N ALA A 278 13.26 20.86 -8.06
CA ALA A 278 13.61 21.72 -6.93
C ALA A 278 15.10 22.04 -6.97
N LEU A 279 15.46 23.31 -6.72
CA LEU A 279 16.84 23.79 -6.73
C LEU A 279 17.15 24.55 -5.44
N ASN A 280 18.21 24.15 -4.74
CA ASN A 280 18.72 24.91 -3.59
C ASN A 280 19.55 26.11 -4.05
N VAL A 281 19.34 27.27 -3.43
CA VAL A 281 20.00 28.54 -3.78
C VAL A 281 20.61 29.26 -2.56
N ASP A 282 20.99 28.51 -1.51
CA ASP A 282 21.54 29.04 -0.26
C ASP A 282 22.72 30.01 -0.43
N ASP A 283 23.63 29.75 -1.37
CA ASP A 283 24.81 30.60 -1.63
C ASP A 283 24.49 31.91 -2.35
N ILE A 284 23.21 32.26 -2.49
CA ILE A 284 22.77 33.49 -3.14
C ILE A 284 22.00 34.33 -2.14
N PRO A 285 22.50 35.53 -1.80
CA PRO A 285 21.77 36.46 -0.97
C PRO A 285 20.36 36.68 -1.51
N VAL A 286 19.36 36.35 -0.69
CA VAL A 286 17.92 36.49 -1.01
C VAL A 286 17.58 37.91 -1.47
N SER A 287 18.36 38.91 -1.06
CA SER A 287 18.30 40.29 -1.55
C SER A 287 18.48 40.41 -3.07
N LYS A 288 19.39 39.64 -3.70
CA LYS A 288 19.56 39.62 -5.17
C LYS A 288 18.34 39.01 -5.87
N PHE A 289 17.76 37.95 -5.31
CA PHE A 289 16.51 37.38 -5.84
C PHE A 289 15.33 38.34 -5.69
N LYS A 290 15.19 39.02 -4.54
CA LYS A 290 14.14 40.04 -4.34
C LYS A 290 14.30 41.26 -5.26
N LEU A 291 15.53 41.63 -5.62
CA LEU A 291 15.76 42.68 -6.63
C LEU A 291 15.32 42.25 -8.04
N LYS A 292 15.49 40.96 -8.39
CA LYS A 292 15.08 40.41 -9.70
C LYS A 292 13.59 40.03 -9.77
N TYR A 293 13.01 39.65 -8.62
CA TYR A 293 11.62 39.18 -8.45
C TYR A 293 11.01 39.77 -7.17
N PRO A 294 10.56 41.04 -7.19
CA PRO A 294 10.10 41.74 -5.99
C PRO A 294 8.86 41.12 -5.34
N ASP A 295 8.02 40.42 -6.12
CA ASP A 295 6.79 39.77 -5.65
C ASP A 295 7.04 38.39 -5.00
N CYS A 296 8.26 37.85 -5.09
CA CYS A 296 8.65 36.59 -4.45
C CYS A 296 9.27 36.82 -3.07
N CYS A 297 8.84 36.02 -2.10
CA CYS A 297 9.34 36.04 -0.73
C CYS A 297 9.61 34.61 -0.22
N LEU A 298 10.29 34.49 0.92
CA LEU A 298 10.49 33.21 1.61
C LEU A 298 9.46 33.05 2.71
N ILE A 299 8.96 31.83 2.90
CA ILE A 299 8.24 31.45 4.12
C ILE A 299 9.21 31.54 5.31
N GLN A 300 8.97 32.49 6.22
CA GLN A 300 9.89 32.81 7.32
C GLN A 300 10.05 31.68 8.34
N ALA A 301 8.94 31.03 8.71
CA ALA A 301 8.92 29.89 9.62
C ALA A 301 8.20 28.72 8.92
N PRO A 302 8.84 27.55 8.75
CA PRO A 302 8.22 26.43 8.03
C PRO A 302 6.88 25.99 8.64
N MET A 303 6.74 26.09 9.96
CA MET A 303 5.47 25.87 10.67
C MET A 303 5.07 27.16 11.41
N PRO A 304 3.80 27.63 11.28
CA PRO A 304 2.72 27.12 10.43
C PRO A 304 2.80 27.58 8.95
N GLY A 305 3.90 28.21 8.52
CA GLY A 305 3.99 28.87 7.21
C GLY A 305 3.69 27.98 6.00
N LEU A 306 4.16 26.73 5.97
CA LEU A 306 3.86 25.79 4.87
C LEU A 306 2.37 25.44 4.76
N LEU A 307 1.58 25.59 5.82
CA LEU A 307 0.13 25.29 5.81
C LEU A 307 -0.71 26.33 5.05
N GLN A 308 -0.08 27.39 4.55
CA GLN A 308 -0.71 28.48 3.78
C GLN A 308 -0.78 28.18 2.27
N LEU A 309 -0.02 27.20 1.79
CA LEU A 309 -0.01 26.75 0.38
C LEU A 309 -1.32 26.03 0.02
N THR A 310 -1.56 25.84 -1.28
CA THR A 310 -2.59 24.89 -1.72
C THR A 310 -2.15 23.45 -1.42
N GLU A 311 -3.11 22.53 -1.26
CA GLU A 311 -2.83 21.13 -0.91
C GLU A 311 -1.90 20.43 -1.90
N GLU A 312 -2.07 20.70 -3.21
CA GLU A 312 -1.26 20.09 -4.27
C GLU A 312 0.17 20.65 -4.30
N GLU A 313 0.34 21.97 -4.13
CA GLU A 313 1.66 22.60 -4.04
C GLU A 313 2.38 22.21 -2.76
N ALA A 314 1.64 22.04 -1.66
CA ALA A 314 2.17 21.57 -0.40
C ALA A 314 2.80 20.17 -0.53
N GLY A 315 2.16 19.21 -1.20
CA GLY A 315 2.76 17.87 -1.39
C GLY A 315 4.01 17.88 -2.25
N VAL A 316 4.07 18.75 -3.28
CA VAL A 316 5.31 18.99 -4.05
C VAL A 316 6.41 19.56 -3.16
N VAL A 317 6.10 20.53 -2.29
CA VAL A 317 7.04 21.07 -1.29
C VAL A 317 7.47 20.03 -0.28
N ALA A 318 6.57 19.14 0.17
CA ALA A 318 6.92 18.09 1.13
C ALA A 318 7.97 17.12 0.57
N GLN A 319 7.82 16.73 -0.70
CA GLN A 319 8.83 15.95 -1.43
C GLN A 319 10.15 16.72 -1.56
N ALA A 320 10.12 17.94 -2.12
CA ALA A 320 11.30 18.76 -2.37
C ALA A 320 12.08 19.07 -1.08
N ARG A 321 11.39 19.57 -0.05
CA ARG A 321 11.98 19.97 1.23
C ARG A 321 12.61 18.80 1.96
N SER A 322 11.98 17.62 1.96
CA SER A 322 12.52 16.44 2.65
C SER A 322 13.83 15.97 2.02
N VAL A 323 13.90 15.93 0.68
CA VAL A 323 15.12 15.52 -0.04
C VAL A 323 16.22 16.59 0.08
N LEU A 324 15.88 17.88 0.05
CA LEU A 324 16.83 18.96 0.34
C LEU A 324 17.35 18.92 1.78
N ALA A 325 16.49 18.64 2.76
CA ALA A 325 16.86 18.53 4.17
C ALA A 325 17.74 17.31 4.45
N TRP A 326 17.57 16.22 3.69
CA TRP A 326 18.50 15.10 3.66
C TRP A 326 19.85 15.54 3.07
N HIS A 327 19.86 16.20 1.92
CA HIS A 327 21.11 16.68 1.31
C HIS A 327 21.91 17.65 2.19
N SER A 328 21.26 18.53 2.96
CA SER A 328 21.97 19.46 3.87
C SER A 328 22.54 18.81 5.14
N ARG A 329 22.12 17.57 5.48
CA ARG A 329 22.55 16.85 6.69
C ARG A 329 23.39 15.59 6.42
N TYR A 330 23.35 15.05 5.21
CA TYR A 330 23.96 13.77 4.84
C TYR A 330 25.04 13.91 3.74
N SER A 331 25.84 14.99 3.78
CA SER A 331 26.93 15.25 2.81
C SER A 331 28.09 14.24 2.88
N PHE A 332 28.23 13.52 4.00
CA PHE A 332 29.29 12.54 4.23
C PHE A 332 28.72 11.12 4.36
N CYS A 333 29.51 10.12 4.00
CA CYS A 333 29.12 8.72 4.01
C CYS A 333 29.03 8.18 5.45
N PRO A 334 27.86 7.71 5.92
CA PRO A 334 27.72 7.18 7.28
C PRO A 334 28.62 5.98 7.59
N THR A 335 29.03 5.22 6.57
CA THR A 335 29.85 4.00 6.70
C THR A 335 31.34 4.28 6.91
N CYS A 336 31.87 5.44 6.46
CA CYS A 336 33.31 5.69 6.47
C CYS A 336 33.75 7.17 6.64
N GLY A 337 32.81 8.11 6.78
CA GLY A 337 33.11 9.54 6.93
C GLY A 337 33.60 10.26 5.67
N SER A 338 33.87 9.56 4.56
CA SER A 338 34.31 10.18 3.30
C SER A 338 33.19 10.99 2.64
N GLY A 339 33.56 11.98 1.80
CA GLY A 339 32.59 12.76 1.02
C GLY A 339 31.73 11.91 0.08
N THR A 340 30.60 12.47 -0.34
CA THR A 340 29.63 11.79 -1.23
C THR A 340 29.21 12.69 -2.39
N LYS A 341 28.95 12.10 -3.56
CA LYS A 341 28.37 12.77 -4.73
C LYS A 341 26.88 12.49 -4.85
N VAL A 342 26.10 13.48 -5.28
CA VAL A 342 24.68 13.31 -5.61
C VAL A 342 24.52 12.51 -6.91
N GLY A 343 23.45 11.73 -7.01
CA GLY A 343 23.06 10.98 -8.20
C GLY A 343 21.56 10.70 -8.23
N GLU A 344 21.14 9.93 -9.24
CA GLU A 344 19.74 9.49 -9.44
C GLU A 344 18.72 10.64 -9.29
N GLY A 345 18.91 11.73 -10.04
CA GLY A 345 18.02 12.90 -10.02
C GLY A 345 17.84 13.57 -8.66
N GLY A 346 18.81 13.42 -7.74
CA GLY A 346 18.73 13.92 -6.36
C GLY A 346 18.29 12.87 -5.32
N TYR A 347 17.97 11.63 -5.72
CA TYR A 347 17.49 10.60 -4.80
C TYR A 347 18.59 9.63 -4.36
N LYS A 348 19.86 9.92 -4.67
CA LYS A 348 20.99 9.12 -4.21
C LYS A 348 22.20 9.96 -3.83
N ARG A 349 22.94 9.48 -2.85
CA ARG A 349 24.30 9.92 -2.52
C ARG A 349 25.24 8.71 -2.52
N SER A 350 26.25 8.75 -3.38
CA SER A 350 27.25 7.68 -3.49
C SER A 350 28.56 8.13 -2.85
N CYS A 351 29.19 7.25 -2.07
CA CYS A 351 30.51 7.52 -1.49
C CYS A 351 31.57 7.76 -2.58
N LEU A 352 32.50 8.68 -2.33
CA LEU A 352 33.66 8.93 -3.20
C LEU A 352 34.81 7.96 -2.96
N LYS A 353 34.78 7.20 -1.85
CA LYS A 353 35.80 6.21 -1.50
C LYS A 353 35.44 4.85 -2.12
N GLU A 354 36.23 4.39 -3.10
CA GLU A 354 35.93 3.24 -3.96
C GLU A 354 35.84 1.90 -3.22
N ASP A 355 36.65 1.69 -2.17
CA ASP A 355 36.65 0.50 -1.32
C ASP A 355 35.58 0.54 -0.20
N CYS A 356 34.70 1.55 -0.18
CA CYS A 356 33.68 1.67 0.86
C CYS A 356 32.60 0.57 0.74
N LYS A 357 32.31 -0.10 1.86
CA LYS A 357 31.23 -1.12 1.96
C LYS A 357 29.86 -0.60 1.51
N SER A 358 29.59 0.71 1.61
CA SER A 358 28.34 1.32 1.14
C SER A 358 28.14 1.23 -0.38
N LEU A 359 29.18 0.91 -1.14
CA LEU A 359 29.14 0.70 -2.60
C LEU A 359 28.94 -0.78 -2.97
N GLN A 360 29.01 -1.70 -1.99
CA GLN A 360 28.91 -3.15 -2.21
C GLN A 360 27.47 -3.61 -1.94
N GLY A 361 26.62 -3.56 -2.96
CA GLY A 361 25.20 -3.88 -2.86
C GLY A 361 24.31 -2.66 -2.60
N ILE A 362 23.08 -2.88 -2.13
CA ILE A 362 22.08 -1.83 -1.91
C ILE A 362 22.00 -1.54 -0.40
N HIS A 363 22.31 -0.30 -0.01
CA HIS A 363 22.32 0.15 1.38
C HIS A 363 21.47 1.41 1.56
N ASN A 364 20.72 1.50 2.65
CA ASN A 364 19.89 2.67 2.98
C ASN A 364 20.70 3.97 3.11
N THR A 365 21.99 3.88 3.46
CA THR A 365 22.93 5.01 3.55
C THR A 365 23.05 5.84 2.26
N ALA A 366 22.65 5.28 1.12
CA ALA A 366 22.68 5.97 -0.16
C ALA A 366 21.41 6.77 -0.48
N TYR A 367 20.31 6.60 0.27
CA TYR A 367 18.97 7.08 -0.11
C TYR A 367 18.36 8.08 0.89
N PRO A 368 17.40 8.92 0.46
CA PRO A 368 16.65 9.80 1.36
C PRO A 368 16.00 9.04 2.51
N ARG A 369 16.09 9.63 3.70
CA ARG A 369 15.48 9.11 4.93
C ARG A 369 13.99 9.50 4.99
N VAL A 370 13.17 8.59 5.51
CA VAL A 370 11.79 8.86 5.94
C VAL A 370 11.64 8.29 7.34
N ASP A 371 11.19 9.12 8.28
CA ASP A 371 11.06 8.78 9.69
C ASP A 371 9.59 8.47 10.01
N PRO A 372 9.20 7.20 10.23
CA PRO A 372 7.82 6.86 10.58
C PRO A 372 7.50 7.34 12.00
N VAL A 373 6.39 8.07 12.13
CA VAL A 373 5.91 8.65 13.38
C VAL A 373 4.44 8.25 13.54
N VAL A 374 4.09 7.58 14.63
CA VAL A 374 2.67 7.35 14.96
C VAL A 374 2.08 8.60 15.57
N ILE A 375 0.82 8.89 15.25
CA ILE A 375 0.04 9.92 15.92
C ILE A 375 -1.38 9.40 16.15
N MET A 376 -1.77 9.36 17.43
CA MET A 376 -2.94 8.60 17.86
C MET A 376 -3.91 9.46 18.65
N LEU A 377 -5.19 9.36 18.29
CA LEU A 377 -6.27 9.79 19.15
C LEU A 377 -6.71 8.60 20.01
N VAL A 378 -6.51 8.73 21.33
CA VAL A 378 -6.92 7.72 22.29
C VAL A 378 -8.35 8.01 22.72
N ILE A 379 -9.25 7.06 22.50
CA ILE A 379 -10.65 7.11 22.90
C ILE A 379 -10.77 6.48 24.30
N HIS A 380 -11.43 7.20 25.21
CA HIS A 380 -11.71 6.74 26.57
C HIS A 380 -12.66 5.52 26.55
N PRO A 381 -12.65 4.62 27.57
CA PRO A 381 -13.50 3.42 27.57
C PRO A 381 -15.01 3.68 27.50
N ASP A 382 -15.49 4.91 27.76
CA ASP A 382 -16.90 5.31 27.64
C ASP A 382 -17.32 5.79 26.24
N GLY A 383 -16.39 5.81 25.27
CA GLY A 383 -16.61 6.28 23.90
C GLY A 383 -16.86 7.79 23.73
N ASN A 384 -16.96 8.55 24.83
CA ASN A 384 -17.43 9.94 24.87
C ASN A 384 -16.36 10.96 25.24
N GLN A 385 -15.15 10.50 25.56
CA GLN A 385 -13.99 11.35 25.83
C GLN A 385 -12.78 10.90 24.99
N CYS A 386 -11.83 11.80 24.75
CA CYS A 386 -10.54 11.48 24.14
C CYS A 386 -9.38 12.07 24.95
N LEU A 387 -8.22 11.43 24.88
CA LEU A 387 -6.98 11.93 25.49
C LEU A 387 -6.33 12.92 24.53
N LEU A 388 -5.98 14.10 25.03
CA LEU A 388 -5.09 15.04 24.33
C LEU A 388 -3.99 15.50 25.29
N GLY A 389 -2.78 15.70 24.74
CA GLY A 389 -1.61 16.19 25.47
C GLY A 389 -1.07 17.51 24.90
N ARG A 390 -0.18 18.17 25.65
CA ARG A 390 0.59 19.33 25.17
C ARG A 390 2.05 19.25 25.60
N LYS A 391 2.97 19.61 24.69
CA LYS A 391 4.40 19.78 24.99
C LYS A 391 4.67 21.24 25.41
N LYS A 392 5.66 21.49 26.26
CA LYS A 392 5.99 22.83 26.82
C LYS A 392 6.18 23.91 25.73
N VAL A 393 6.66 23.51 24.55
CA VAL A 393 6.88 24.38 23.38
C VAL A 393 5.61 24.77 22.60
N PHE A 394 4.45 24.16 22.89
CA PHE A 394 3.20 24.49 22.21
C PHE A 394 2.61 25.81 22.73
N PRO A 395 1.94 26.61 21.87
CA PRO A 395 1.17 27.77 22.29
C PRO A 395 0.28 27.48 23.49
N ALA A 396 0.14 28.46 24.39
CA ALA A 396 -0.64 28.32 25.61
C ALA A 396 -2.08 27.88 25.28
N GLY A 397 -2.56 26.83 25.96
CA GLY A 397 -3.89 26.26 25.73
C GLY A 397 -4.05 25.43 24.45
N MET A 398 -3.00 25.16 23.68
CA MET A 398 -3.08 24.23 22.53
C MET A 398 -2.79 22.79 22.99
N PHE A 399 -3.73 21.87 22.74
CA PHE A 399 -3.64 20.42 22.98
C PHE A 399 -3.75 19.65 21.67
N SER A 400 -3.09 18.49 21.58
CA SER A 400 -3.01 17.66 20.38
C SER A 400 -3.11 16.17 20.71
N CYS A 401 -3.24 15.34 19.67
CA CYS A 401 -2.99 13.91 19.78
C CYS A 401 -1.55 13.66 20.27
N LEU A 402 -1.37 12.56 21.01
CA LEU A 402 -0.05 12.03 21.37
C LEU A 402 0.66 11.48 20.13
N ALA A 403 1.99 11.57 20.07
CA ALA A 403 2.77 11.17 18.89
C ALA A 403 4.27 10.99 19.15
N GLY A 404 4.84 9.91 18.58
CA GLY A 404 6.27 9.64 18.62
C GLY A 404 6.75 8.65 17.56
N PHE A 405 8.05 8.32 17.59
CA PHE A 405 8.72 7.60 16.50
C PHE A 405 8.53 6.08 16.65
N ILE A 406 8.37 5.37 15.52
CA ILE A 406 8.38 3.90 15.53
C ILE A 406 9.83 3.42 15.71
N GLU A 407 10.05 2.50 16.65
CA GLU A 407 11.37 1.94 16.93
C GLU A 407 11.77 0.78 15.98
N PRO A 408 13.08 0.46 15.86
CA PRO A 408 13.54 -0.65 15.02
C PRO A 408 13.00 -2.01 15.47
N GLY A 409 12.13 -2.61 14.64
CA GLY A 409 11.50 -3.92 14.91
C GLY A 409 10.10 -3.82 15.50
N GLU A 410 9.59 -2.61 15.71
CA GLU A 410 8.27 -2.33 16.25
C GLU A 410 7.18 -2.28 15.14
N THR A 411 5.94 -2.63 15.48
CA THR A 411 4.77 -2.45 14.60
C THR A 411 4.14 -1.06 14.79
N ILE A 412 3.25 -0.63 13.90
CA ILE A 412 2.49 0.62 14.09
C ILE A 412 1.68 0.54 15.38
N GLU A 413 1.06 -0.61 15.62
CA GLU A 413 0.18 -0.87 16.75
C GLU A 413 0.94 -0.94 18.08
N ASP A 414 2.17 -1.46 18.08
CA ASP A 414 3.01 -1.52 19.27
C ASP A 414 3.61 -0.15 19.61
N ALA A 415 4.05 0.62 18.60
CA ALA A 415 4.48 2.01 18.79
C ALA A 415 3.35 2.87 19.39
N VAL A 416 2.12 2.75 18.89
CA VAL A 416 0.95 3.44 19.47
C VAL A 416 0.73 3.04 20.93
N ARG A 417 0.93 1.77 21.31
CA ARG A 417 0.77 1.32 22.70
C ARG A 417 1.87 1.85 23.61
N ARG A 418 3.13 1.77 23.17
CA ARG A 418 4.30 2.23 23.92
C ARG A 418 4.22 3.74 24.15
N GLU A 419 4.07 4.53 23.09
CA GLU A 419 4.08 6.00 23.16
C GLU A 419 2.95 6.56 24.05
N VAL A 420 1.73 5.99 24.01
CA VAL A 420 0.65 6.44 24.92
C VAL A 420 0.98 6.11 26.38
N ASP A 421 1.59 4.95 26.63
CA ASP A 421 1.98 4.51 27.98
C ASP A 421 3.16 5.33 28.53
N GLU A 422 4.14 5.66 27.70
CA GLU A 422 5.30 6.50 28.03
C GLU A 422 4.89 7.95 28.31
N GLU A 423 4.16 8.61 27.39
CA GLU A 423 3.78 10.02 27.56
C GLU A 423 2.72 10.22 28.67
N SER A 424 1.83 9.24 28.91
CA SER A 424 0.62 9.46 29.73
C SER A 424 0.25 8.36 30.74
N GLY A 425 0.92 7.20 30.74
CA GLY A 425 0.59 6.05 31.60
C GLY A 425 -0.71 5.31 31.25
N VAL A 426 -1.45 5.77 30.23
CA VAL A 426 -2.72 5.15 29.81
C VAL A 426 -2.42 3.90 28.98
N LYS A 427 -3.02 2.77 29.36
CA LYS A 427 -2.94 1.53 28.59
C LYS A 427 -3.99 1.52 27.48
N VAL A 428 -3.64 1.08 26.28
CA VAL A 428 -4.53 1.00 25.12
C VAL A 428 -4.52 -0.39 24.47
N SER A 429 -5.56 -0.70 23.70
CA SER A 429 -5.84 -2.06 23.21
C SER A 429 -5.84 -2.19 21.68
N HIS A 430 -7.01 -2.09 21.06
CA HIS A 430 -7.18 -2.07 19.61
C HIS A 430 -6.58 -0.80 19.03
N VAL A 431 -5.84 -0.92 17.93
CA VAL A 431 -5.28 0.21 17.19
C VAL A 431 -5.79 0.10 15.76
N GLN A 432 -6.37 1.20 15.27
CA GLN A 432 -6.99 1.30 13.96
C GLN A 432 -6.29 2.39 13.16
N TYR A 433 -5.64 2.02 12.06
CA TYR A 433 -5.14 2.98 11.08
C TYR A 433 -6.31 3.77 10.44
N VAL A 434 -6.08 5.07 10.21
CA VAL A 434 -7.02 6.00 9.55
C VAL A 434 -6.42 6.56 8.26
N SER A 435 -5.30 7.29 8.36
CA SER A 435 -4.70 8.02 7.24
C SER A 435 -3.25 8.39 7.52
N CYS A 436 -2.49 8.78 6.49
CA CYS A 436 -1.11 9.25 6.63
C CYS A 436 -0.96 10.73 6.23
N GLN A 437 0.06 11.41 6.76
CA GLN A 437 0.47 12.76 6.37
C GLN A 437 1.99 12.86 6.31
N PRO A 438 2.60 13.13 5.13
CA PRO A 438 3.99 13.54 5.05
C PRO A 438 4.20 14.84 5.86
N TRP A 439 5.20 14.84 6.73
CA TRP A 439 5.52 16.00 7.56
C TRP A 439 6.99 16.39 7.34
N PRO A 440 7.25 17.35 6.45
CA PRO A 440 8.60 17.63 5.98
C PRO A 440 9.39 18.47 6.99
N MET A 441 9.50 18.02 8.25
CA MET A 441 10.15 18.70 9.38
C MET A 441 11.13 17.79 10.17
N PRO A 442 12.19 17.25 9.55
CA PRO A 442 12.59 17.43 8.15
C PRO A 442 12.00 16.38 7.20
N SER A 443 11.69 15.16 7.68
CA SER A 443 11.47 13.97 6.84
C SER A 443 10.53 12.94 7.45
N SER A 444 9.56 13.36 8.27
CA SER A 444 8.66 12.45 8.97
C SER A 444 7.47 12.00 8.10
N LEU A 445 6.99 10.78 8.33
CA LEU A 445 5.71 10.29 7.84
C LEU A 445 4.80 10.06 9.04
N MET A 446 3.81 10.92 9.23
CA MET A 446 2.82 10.80 10.29
C MET A 446 1.81 9.72 9.90
N ILE A 447 1.64 8.71 10.76
CA ILE A 447 0.74 7.58 10.60
C ILE A 447 -0.38 7.76 11.63
N GLY A 448 -1.55 8.17 11.15
CA GLY A 448 -2.71 8.53 11.97
C GLY A 448 -3.52 7.31 12.39
N CYS A 449 -3.71 7.16 13.70
CA CYS A 449 -4.43 6.04 14.30
C CYS A 449 -5.54 6.51 15.26
N LEU A 450 -6.59 5.70 15.40
CA LEU A 450 -7.45 5.68 16.58
C LEU A 450 -7.06 4.50 17.46
N THR A 451 -7.18 4.64 18.77
CA THR A 451 -7.02 3.51 19.70
C THR A 451 -7.98 3.64 20.88
N VAL A 452 -8.35 2.52 21.50
CA VAL A 452 -9.26 2.48 22.64
C VAL A 452 -8.48 2.17 23.91
N ALA A 453 -8.56 3.08 24.88
CA ALA A 453 -7.97 2.91 26.20
C ALA A 453 -8.64 1.77 26.98
N VAL A 454 -7.87 1.16 27.88
CA VAL A 454 -8.33 0.14 28.84
C VAL A 454 -7.99 0.50 30.29
N SER A 455 -7.27 1.62 30.50
CA SER A 455 -7.16 2.32 31.79
C SER A 455 -7.53 3.80 31.63
N THR A 456 -7.79 4.48 32.73
CA THR A 456 -8.22 5.89 32.74
C THR A 456 -7.34 6.81 33.59
N GLU A 457 -6.53 6.23 34.47
CA GLU A 457 -5.52 6.94 35.27
C GLU A 457 -4.45 7.52 34.36
N ILE A 458 -4.25 8.84 34.44
CA ILE A 458 -3.20 9.56 33.71
C ILE A 458 -2.02 9.78 34.65
N LYS A 459 -0.82 9.41 34.19
CA LYS A 459 0.46 9.72 34.81
C LYS A 459 1.40 10.26 33.73
N VAL A 460 1.49 11.58 33.64
CA VAL A 460 2.33 12.31 32.67
C VAL A 460 3.82 12.06 32.91
N ASP A 461 4.59 11.83 31.85
CA ASP A 461 6.04 12.06 31.89
C ASP A 461 6.36 13.54 31.59
N GLU A 462 6.71 14.28 32.66
CA GLU A 462 7.04 15.71 32.61
C GLU A 462 8.32 16.03 31.80
N ASN A 463 9.12 15.02 31.42
CA ASN A 463 10.27 15.19 30.53
C ASN A 463 9.82 15.47 29.08
N GLU A 464 8.70 14.90 28.66
CA GLU A 464 8.21 14.95 27.28
C GLU A 464 7.01 15.89 27.10
N ILE A 465 5.95 15.69 27.89
CA ILE A 465 4.74 16.51 27.84
C ILE A 465 4.55 17.31 29.13
N GLU A 466 3.87 18.44 29.05
CA GLU A 466 3.54 19.25 30.23
C GLU A 466 2.25 18.78 30.91
N GLU A 467 1.28 18.34 30.10
CA GLU A 467 -0.06 18.00 30.57
C GLU A 467 -0.74 17.05 29.57
N ALA A 468 -1.45 16.04 30.07
CA ALA A 468 -2.43 15.25 29.34
C ALA A 468 -3.74 15.21 30.11
N ARG A 469 -4.88 15.29 29.40
CA ARG A 469 -6.22 15.23 30.00
C ARG A 469 -7.20 14.51 29.10
N TRP A 470 -8.24 13.95 29.72
CA TRP A 470 -9.46 13.55 29.02
C TRP A 470 -10.31 14.79 28.70
N PHE A 471 -10.75 14.92 27.45
CA PHE A 471 -11.64 15.96 26.97
C PHE A 471 -12.93 15.34 26.45
N THR A 472 -14.08 15.92 26.80
CA THR A 472 -15.37 15.39 26.35
C THR A 472 -15.60 15.68 24.86
N ARG A 473 -16.38 14.83 24.20
CA ARG A 473 -16.83 15.01 22.81
C ARG A 473 -17.43 16.40 22.56
N GLN A 474 -18.16 16.95 23.55
CA GLN A 474 -18.69 18.31 23.49
C GLN A 474 -17.57 19.37 23.49
N GLN A 475 -16.66 19.33 24.48
CA GLN A 475 -15.53 20.28 24.57
C GLN A 475 -14.69 20.28 23.29
N VAL A 476 -14.48 19.10 22.70
CA VAL A 476 -13.72 18.94 21.46
C VAL A 476 -14.49 19.46 20.24
N ALA A 477 -15.79 19.19 20.13
CA ALA A 477 -16.64 19.74 19.07
C ALA A 477 -16.71 21.28 19.13
N GLU A 478 -16.75 21.83 20.34
CA GLU A 478 -16.69 23.27 20.61
C GLU A 478 -15.35 23.90 20.23
N ALA A 479 -14.23 23.22 20.49
CA ALA A 479 -12.87 23.64 20.10
C ALA A 479 -12.56 23.47 18.60
N LEU A 480 -13.28 22.60 17.88
CA LEU A 480 -13.28 22.54 16.41
C LEU A 480 -14.09 23.69 15.78
N GLY A 481 -15.00 24.31 16.54
CA GLY A 481 -15.78 25.47 16.13
C GLY A 481 -14.96 26.76 16.06
N LYS A 482 -15.45 27.76 15.31
CA LYS A 482 -14.76 29.06 15.14
C LYS A 482 -14.93 30.03 16.32
N ASN A 483 -15.37 29.57 17.49
CA ASN A 483 -15.66 30.44 18.62
C ASN A 483 -14.39 30.73 19.43
N SER A 484 -14.05 32.01 19.59
CA SER A 484 -12.78 32.48 20.15
C SER A 484 -12.74 32.62 21.68
N GLN A 485 -13.71 32.04 22.40
CA GLN A 485 -13.78 32.03 23.87
C GLN A 485 -13.70 30.60 24.46
N GLN A 486 -12.94 29.71 23.84
CA GLN A 486 -12.79 28.33 24.30
C GLN A 486 -11.66 28.15 25.32
N PRO A 487 -11.78 27.23 26.30
CA PRO A 487 -10.78 27.02 27.35
C PRO A 487 -9.51 26.31 26.84
N PHE A 488 -9.54 25.77 25.62
CA PHE A 488 -8.38 25.22 24.92
C PHE A 488 -8.58 25.31 23.40
N SER A 489 -7.52 24.99 22.65
CA SER A 489 -7.52 24.94 21.19
C SER A 489 -6.86 23.65 20.70
N VAL A 490 -7.19 23.26 19.47
CA VAL A 490 -6.60 22.11 18.76
C VAL A 490 -5.74 22.60 17.57
N PRO A 491 -4.89 21.74 16.97
CA PRO A 491 -4.06 22.13 15.82
C PRO A 491 -4.89 22.64 14.64
N PRO A 492 -4.29 23.41 13.70
CA PRO A 492 -4.99 23.92 12.53
C PRO A 492 -5.51 22.79 11.63
N ARG A 493 -6.58 23.07 10.87
CA ARG A 493 -7.31 22.09 10.04
C ARG A 493 -6.44 21.26 9.08
N GLN A 494 -5.28 21.75 8.67
CA GLN A 494 -4.34 21.06 7.78
C GLN A 494 -3.57 19.93 8.49
N ALA A 495 -3.46 19.94 9.82
CA ALA A 495 -2.70 18.96 10.58
C ALA A 495 -3.50 17.66 10.77
N ILE A 496 -2.84 16.50 10.62
CA ILE A 496 -3.45 15.17 10.81
C ILE A 496 -4.08 15.00 12.19
N ALA A 497 -3.51 15.59 13.24
CA ALA A 497 -4.12 15.62 14.58
C ALA A 497 -5.54 16.21 14.56
N HIS A 498 -5.75 17.33 13.86
CA HIS A 498 -7.08 17.94 13.70
C HIS A 498 -8.02 17.01 12.92
N GLN A 499 -7.52 16.32 11.90
CA GLN A 499 -8.33 15.39 11.11
C GLN A 499 -8.75 14.15 11.92
N LEU A 500 -7.85 13.57 12.74
CA LEU A 500 -8.19 12.48 13.66
C LEU A 500 -9.24 12.91 14.69
N ILE A 501 -9.05 14.08 15.31
CA ILE A 501 -9.99 14.68 16.28
C ILE A 501 -11.37 14.90 15.63
N LYS A 502 -11.41 15.54 14.46
CA LYS A 502 -12.64 15.79 13.69
C LYS A 502 -13.33 14.49 13.28
N HIS A 503 -12.57 13.51 12.80
CA HIS A 503 -13.09 12.20 12.39
C HIS A 503 -13.74 11.49 13.58
N TRP A 504 -13.08 11.44 14.74
CA TRP A 504 -13.66 10.87 15.97
C TRP A 504 -14.94 11.57 16.42
N VAL A 505 -15.00 12.91 16.40
CA VAL A 505 -16.22 13.67 16.73
C VAL A 505 -17.40 13.24 15.85
N GLY A 506 -17.14 12.93 14.57
CA GLY A 506 -18.13 12.41 13.61
C GLY A 506 -18.51 10.93 13.76
N LEU A 507 -17.78 10.14 14.55
CA LEU A 507 -18.17 8.75 14.84
C LEU A 507 -19.38 8.73 15.80
N ASN A 508 -20.32 7.83 15.52
CA ASN A 508 -21.46 7.56 16.42
C ASN A 508 -20.95 7.10 17.79
N ALA A 509 -21.48 7.68 18.86
CA ALA A 509 -21.08 7.38 20.26
C ALA A 509 -21.57 6.02 20.79
N ASN A 510 -22.20 5.20 19.93
CA ASN A 510 -22.79 3.90 20.27
C ASN A 510 -22.02 2.76 19.57
N LEU A 511 -20.81 2.48 20.06
CA LEU A 511 -20.09 1.22 19.83
C LEU A 511 -20.23 0.32 21.07
#